data_AF-T1H1F3-F1
#
_entry.id   AF-T1H1F3-F1
#
_cell.length_a   1.000
_cell.length_b   1.000
_cell.length_c   1.000
_cell.angle_alpha   90.00
_cell.angle_beta   90.00
_cell.angle_gamma   90.00
#
_symmetry.space_group_name_H-M   'P 1'
#
loop_
_entity.id
_entity.type
_entity.pdbx_description
1 polymer ?
#
loop_
_entity_poly.entity_id
_entity_poly.type
_entity_poly.pdbx_seq_one_letter_code
_entity_poly.pdbx_strand_id
1 'polypeptide(L)'
;MANIVKHMVDLVFACILSLPIICTSKFCELGNFSIHMTLRNLRPAGSKVRKIPVPDANPLSKLFNFVSCPNYTYEIGAWLCFSLMTKCFPALLFTAAGLIK
;
A
#
# COMPACT_ATOMS: atom_id res chain seq x y z
N MET A 1 -36.81 -4.72 16.94
CA MET A 1 -36.38 -3.35 16.57
C MET A 1 -35.02 -2.97 17.21
N ALA A 2 -34.81 -3.18 18.51
CA ALA A 2 -33.54 -2.86 19.20
C ALA A 2 -32.27 -3.55 18.63
N ASN A 3 -32.34 -4.83 18.24
CA ASN A 3 -31.19 -5.55 17.65
C ASN A 3 -30.83 -5.05 16.23
N ILE A 4 -31.83 -4.58 15.47
CA ILE A 4 -31.61 -3.98 14.14
C ILE A 4 -30.92 -2.62 14.29
N VAL A 5 -31.39 -1.79 15.22
CA VAL A 5 -30.75 -0.49 15.51
C VAL A 5 -29.33 -0.68 16.02
N LYS A 6 -29.08 -1.67 16.89
CA LYS A 6 -27.73 -2.02 17.35
C LYS A 6 -26.82 -2.47 16.21
N HIS A 7 -27.28 -3.37 15.33
CA HIS A 7 -26.51 -3.77 14.16
C HIS A 7 -26.25 -2.64 13.18
N MET A 8 -27.21 -1.72 12.97
CA MET A 8 -27.00 -0.54 12.14
C MET A 8 -25.96 0.40 12.75
N VAL A 9 -25.98 0.60 14.07
CA VAL A 9 -24.97 1.40 14.79
C VAL A 9 -23.59 0.74 14.72
N ASP A 10 -23.50 -0.57 14.94
CA ASP A 10 -22.25 -1.33 14.83
C ASP A 10 -21.67 -1.29 13.40
N LEU A 11 -22.54 -1.37 12.38
CA LEU A 11 -22.15 -1.28 10.98
C LEU A 11 -21.65 0.12 10.62
N VAL A 12 -22.34 1.18 11.06
CA VAL A 12 -21.91 2.56 10.84
C VAL A 12 -20.57 2.83 11.54
N PHE A 13 -20.38 2.33 12.76
CA PHE A 13 -19.13 2.46 13.50
C PHE A 13 -17.98 1.69 12.81
N ALA A 14 -18.25 0.48 12.30
CA ALA A 14 -17.29 -0.29 11.51
C ALA A 14 -16.91 0.39 10.18
N CYS A 15 -17.85 1.08 9.53
CA CYS A 15 -17.58 1.87 8.32
C CYS A 15 -16.70 3.09 8.62
N ILE A 16 -16.96 3.83 9.70
CA ILE A 16 -16.14 4.99 10.09
C ILE A 16 -14.72 4.57 10.48
N LEU A 17 -14.57 3.45 11.19
CA LEU A 17 -13.26 2.90 11.57
C LEU A 17 -12.48 2.30 10.39
N SER A 18 -13.15 1.89 9.30
CA SER A 18 -12.50 1.29 8.14
C SER A 18 -12.07 2.33 7.08
N LEU A 19 -12.66 3.53 7.07
CA LEU A 19 -12.23 4.65 6.23
C LEU A 19 -10.72 4.96 6.29
N PRO A 20 -10.08 5.11 7.46
CA PRO A 20 -8.64 5.38 7.52
C PRO A 20 -7.82 4.23 6.90
N ILE A 21 -8.24 2.98 7.08
CA ILE A 21 -7.57 1.80 6.51
C ILE A 21 -7.64 1.84 4.97
N ILE A 22 -8.79 2.21 4.43
CA ILE A 22 -8.99 2.34 2.97
C ILE A 22 -8.15 3.50 2.41
N CYS A 23 -8.11 4.64 3.11
CA CYS A 23 -7.30 5.78 2.72
C CYS A 23 -5.80 5.42 2.71
N THR A 24 -5.31 4.75 3.74
CA THR A 24 -3.91 4.29 3.82
C THR A 24 -3.60 3.27 2.73
N SER A 25 -4.49 2.30 2.47
CA SER A 25 -4.32 1.34 1.37
C SER A 25 -4.18 2.04 0.02
N LYS A 26 -5.07 3.00 -0.30
CA LYS A 26 -4.99 3.79 -1.55
C LYS A 26 -3.70 4.61 -1.63
N PHE A 27 -3.27 5.21 -0.53
CA PHE A 27 -2.00 5.93 -0.48
C PHE A 27 -0.81 4.99 -0.78
N CYS A 28 -0.81 3.79 -0.21
CA CYS A 28 0.20 2.78 -0.48
C CYS A 28 0.19 2.31 -1.94
N GLU A 29 -0.98 2.05 -2.53
CA GLU A 29 -1.09 1.68 -3.96
C GLU A 29 -0.56 2.79 -4.89
N LEU A 30 -0.91 4.06 -4.60
CA LEU A 30 -0.39 5.21 -5.34
C LEU A 30 1.12 5.38 -5.17
N GLY A 31 1.64 5.15 -3.96
CA GLY A 31 3.07 5.13 -3.66
C GLY A 31 3.79 4.04 -4.46
N ASN A 32 3.28 2.81 -4.41
CA ASN A 32 3.82 1.68 -5.17
C ASN A 32 3.86 1.99 -6.67
N PHE A 33 2.76 2.48 -7.23
CA PHE A 33 2.68 2.90 -8.64
C PHE A 33 3.69 4.00 -8.97
N SER A 34 3.79 5.04 -8.12
CA SER A 34 4.75 6.13 -8.29
C SER A 34 6.17 5.59 -8.37
N ILE A 35 6.56 4.69 -7.47
CA ILE A 35 7.92 4.12 -7.45
C ILE A 35 8.16 3.27 -8.71
N HIS A 36 7.17 2.48 -9.15
CA HIS A 36 7.30 1.72 -10.40
C HIS A 36 7.46 2.64 -11.62
N MET A 37 6.78 3.77 -11.65
CA MET A 37 6.96 4.78 -12.71
C MET A 37 8.36 5.38 -12.67
N THR A 38 8.88 5.74 -11.49
CA THR A 38 10.27 6.22 -11.34
C THR A 38 11.27 5.16 -11.81
N LEU A 39 11.13 3.90 -11.36
CA LEU A 39 12.00 2.78 -11.74
C LEU A 39 11.94 2.46 -13.24
N ARG A 40 10.77 2.59 -13.86
CA ARG A 40 10.61 2.47 -15.32
C ARG A 40 11.41 3.55 -16.05
N ASN A 41 11.31 4.80 -15.60
CA ASN A 41 11.97 5.94 -16.23
C ASN A 41 13.52 5.88 -16.13
N LEU A 42 14.06 5.10 -15.19
CA LEU A 42 15.51 4.83 -15.12
C LEU A 42 16.02 3.96 -16.28
N ARG A 43 15.13 3.30 -17.04
CA ARG A 43 15.46 2.40 -18.16
C ARG A 43 14.87 2.94 -19.47
N PRO A 44 15.61 3.78 -20.22
CA PRO A 44 15.17 4.25 -21.53
C PRO A 44 14.88 3.08 -22.47
N ALA A 45 13.80 3.17 -23.26
CA ALA A 45 13.42 2.15 -24.23
C ALA A 45 14.56 1.87 -25.21
N GLY A 46 14.84 0.59 -25.48
CA GLY A 46 15.92 0.17 -26.37
C GLY A 46 17.33 0.25 -25.79
N SER A 47 17.50 0.70 -24.54
CA SER A 47 18.81 0.74 -23.86
C SER A 47 18.95 -0.35 -22.80
N LYS A 48 20.19 -0.76 -22.52
CA LYS A 48 20.53 -1.65 -21.39
C LYS A 48 21.10 -0.90 -20.18
N VAL A 49 21.06 0.43 -20.21
CA VAL A 49 21.60 1.29 -19.15
C VAL A 49 20.76 1.13 -17.88
N ARG A 50 21.41 0.97 -16.73
CA ARG A 50 20.77 0.96 -15.41
C ARG A 50 21.30 2.13 -14.60
N LYS A 51 20.38 2.99 -14.13
CA LYS A 51 20.69 4.12 -13.26
C LYS A 51 20.35 3.76 -11.82
N ILE A 52 21.06 4.38 -10.88
CA ILE A 52 20.76 4.27 -9.44
C ILE A 52 19.45 5.03 -9.18
N PRO A 53 18.48 4.42 -8.48
CA PRO A 53 17.24 5.10 -8.13
C PRO A 53 17.52 6.23 -7.14
N VAL A 54 16.98 7.41 -7.43
CA VAL A 54 17.03 8.59 -6.58
C VAL A 54 15.62 9.19 -6.47
N PRO A 55 15.31 9.93 -5.39
CA PRO A 55 14.05 10.65 -5.29
C PRO A 55 13.84 11.57 -6.51
N ASP A 56 12.62 11.57 -7.03
CA ASP A 56 12.16 12.50 -8.07
C ASP A 56 11.34 13.65 -7.44
N ALA A 57 10.66 14.45 -8.27
CA ALA A 57 9.83 15.55 -7.80
C ALA A 57 8.56 15.09 -7.06
N ASN A 58 8.17 13.82 -7.17
CA ASN A 58 7.00 13.28 -6.49
C ASN A 58 7.31 13.10 -4.99
N PRO A 59 6.50 13.64 -4.06
CA PRO A 59 6.72 13.45 -2.63
C PRO A 59 6.76 11.96 -2.21
N LEU A 60 6.09 11.06 -2.94
CA LEU A 60 6.05 9.63 -2.65
C LEU A 60 7.39 8.92 -2.93
N SER A 61 8.25 9.48 -3.79
CA SER A 61 9.56 8.91 -4.10
C SER A 61 10.64 9.31 -3.10
N LYS A 62 10.39 10.29 -2.22
CA LYS A 62 11.30 10.67 -1.12
C LYS A 62 11.64 9.51 -0.19
N LEU A 63 10.83 8.46 -0.21
CA LEU A 63 11.07 7.23 0.55
C LEU A 63 12.38 6.52 0.12
N PHE A 64 12.90 6.78 -1.08
CA PHE A 64 14.25 6.34 -1.50
C PHE A 64 15.39 6.86 -0.62
N ASN A 65 15.19 7.94 0.15
CA ASN A 65 16.21 8.42 1.11
C ASN A 65 16.34 7.52 2.34
N PHE A 66 15.34 6.68 2.62
CA PHE A 66 15.28 5.85 3.82
C PHE A 66 15.45 4.36 3.52
N VAL A 67 14.94 3.90 2.37
CA VAL A 67 14.95 2.49 1.99
C VAL A 67 15.37 2.32 0.53
N SER A 68 16.08 1.24 0.23
CA SER A 68 16.55 0.94 -1.12
C SER A 68 15.42 0.56 -2.09
N CYS A 69 14.37 -0.09 -1.57
CA CYS A 69 13.25 -0.61 -2.37
C CYS A 69 11.89 -0.11 -1.84
N PRO A 70 11.54 1.17 -2.05
CA PRO A 70 10.31 1.74 -1.49
C PRO A 70 9.02 1.13 -2.05
N ASN A 71 9.08 0.54 -3.25
CA ASN A 71 7.95 -0.17 -3.84
C ASN A 71 7.46 -1.32 -2.95
N TYR A 72 8.39 -2.09 -2.35
CA TYR A 72 8.04 -3.19 -1.45
C TYR A 72 7.46 -2.66 -0.14
N THR A 73 7.98 -1.55 0.40
CA THR A 73 7.40 -0.91 1.58
C THR A 73 5.94 -0.53 1.37
N TYR A 74 5.64 0.10 0.23
CA TYR A 74 4.26 0.44 -0.14
C TYR A 74 3.40 -0.81 -0.39
N GLU A 75 3.94 -1.83 -1.07
CA GLU A 75 3.24 -3.10 -1.32
C GLU A 75 2.81 -3.78 -0.01
N ILE A 76 3.75 -3.95 0.93
CA ILE A 76 3.48 -4.52 2.26
C ILE A 76 2.42 -3.70 3.01
N GLY A 77 2.52 -2.37 2.97
CA GLY A 77 1.54 -1.47 3.60
C GLY A 77 0.13 -1.64 3.02
N ALA A 78 0.01 -1.78 1.71
CA ALA A 78 -1.26 -2.02 1.03
C ALA A 78 -1.87 -3.37 1.45
N TRP A 79 -1.09 -4.45 1.46
CA TRP A 79 -1.54 -5.79 1.85
C TRP A 79 -1.91 -5.90 3.33
N LEU A 80 -1.17 -5.20 4.20
CA LEU A 80 -1.51 -5.10 5.61
C LEU A 80 -2.87 -4.42 5.81
N CYS A 81 -3.10 -3.29 5.14
CA CYS A 81 -4.39 -2.59 5.20
C CYS A 81 -5.52 -3.48 4.64
N PHE A 82 -5.29 -4.19 3.54
CA PHE A 82 -6.24 -5.13 2.96
C PHE A 82 -6.59 -6.27 3.93
N SER A 83 -5.60 -6.81 4.62
CA SER A 83 -5.79 -7.86 5.63
C SER A 83 -6.59 -7.38 6.84
N LEU A 84 -6.31 -6.17 7.32
CA LEU A 84 -7.06 -5.54 8.42
C LEU A 84 -8.50 -5.20 8.02
N MET A 85 -8.71 -4.79 6.77
CA MET A 85 -10.03 -4.49 6.23
C MET A 85 -10.89 -5.75 6.11
N THR A 86 -10.35 -6.81 5.50
CA THR A 86 -11.07 -8.05 5.23
C THR A 86 -11.20 -8.96 6.46
N LYS A 87 -10.33 -8.76 7.47
CA LYS A 87 -10.22 -9.60 8.67
C LYS A 87 -10.12 -11.10 8.34
N CYS A 88 -9.48 -11.43 7.21
CA CYS A 88 -9.38 -12.81 6.75
C CYS A 88 -7.95 -13.36 6.97
N PHE A 89 -7.90 -14.57 7.53
CA PHE A 89 -6.63 -15.23 7.84
C PHE A 89 -5.74 -15.46 6.60
N PRO A 90 -6.26 -15.85 5.42
CA PRO A 90 -5.42 -16.02 4.23
C PRO A 90 -4.76 -14.73 3.75
N ALA A 91 -5.42 -13.56 3.85
CA ALA A 91 -4.81 -12.29 3.47
C ALA A 91 -3.66 -11.91 4.41
N LEU A 92 -3.81 -12.18 5.71
CA LEU A 92 -2.75 -11.95 6.68
C LEU A 92 -1.53 -12.83 6.40
N LEU A 93 -1.73 -14.11 6.08
CA LEU A 93 -0.65 -15.01 5.67
C LEU A 93 0.05 -14.53 4.40
N PHE A 94 -0.71 -14.05 3.42
CA PHE A 94 -0.15 -13.48 2.19
C PHE A 94 0.72 -12.24 2.49
N THR A 95 0.24 -11.36 3.36
CA THR A 95 1.00 -10.19 3.82
C THR A 95 2.30 -10.58 4.52
N ALA A 96 2.24 -11.58 5.42
CA ALA A 96 3.41 -12.08 6.13
C ALA A 96 4.45 -12.70 5.17
N ALA A 97 4.01 -13.47 4.18
CA ALA A 97 4.89 -14.00 3.13
C ALA A 97 5.56 -12.87 2.32
N GLY A 98 4.85 -11.76 2.09
CA GLY A 98 5.38 -10.59 1.40
C GLY A 98 6.51 -9.87 2.14
N LEU A 99 6.61 -9.99 3.48
CA LEU A 99 7.69 -9.40 4.29
C LEU A 99 9.05 -10.09 4.06
N ILE A 100 9.06 -11.30 3.51
CA ILE A 100 10.28 -12.12 3.32
C ILE A 100 10.83 -11.98 1.89
N LYS A 101 10.17 -11.18 1.03
CA LYS A 101 10.66 -10.85 -0.33
C LYS A 101 11.93 -10.00 -0.28
#